data_AF-A0AAW4XQC4-F1
#
_entry.id   AF-A0AAW4XQC4-F1
#
_cell.length_a   1.000
_cell.length_b   1.000
_cell.length_c   1.000
_cell.angle_alpha   90.00
_cell.angle_beta   90.00
_cell.angle_gamma   90.00
#
_symmetry.space_group_name_H-M   'P 1'
#
loop_
_entity.id
_entity.type
_entity.pdbx_description
1 polymer ?
#
loop_
_entity_poly.entity_id
_entity_poly.type
_entity_poly.pdbx_seq_one_letter_code
_entity_poly.pdbx_strand_id
1 'polypeptide(L)'
;MTKPSIPVAYIPNAPAGVNPDDLRARIPGWGVDLDPEDRPAVPKERFAPESTGAHWDFPERQEEKWPRERSVEHAFLTPVFGTSCPPKGLSGIVRKYAYRRFSEGRAAHWLLLLGADRIDAIESHLTSFVSRRPDNPITETGIRSEFTHAGIRSRLGRRRVDTAHQWMDPVVVAGPWILGVGATAAGIVGGARMLVRRGWPHLVNTSVAEDRACRPRTGA
;
A
#
# COMPACT_ATOMS: atom_id res chain seq x y z
N MET A 1 -18.50 -24.92 -16.67
CA MET A 1 -17.42 -24.25 -15.90
C MET A 1 -16.11 -24.91 -16.27
N THR A 2 -15.31 -24.26 -17.13
CA THR A 2 -13.98 -24.74 -17.52
C THR A 2 -13.07 -24.60 -16.30
N LYS A 3 -12.58 -25.71 -15.74
CA LYS A 3 -11.57 -25.64 -14.67
C LYS A 3 -10.37 -24.87 -15.21
N PRO A 4 -9.90 -23.78 -14.57
CA PRO A 4 -8.68 -23.11 -15.00
C PRO A 4 -7.54 -24.12 -14.93
N SER A 5 -6.87 -24.34 -16.05
CA SER A 5 -5.75 -25.28 -16.16
C SER A 5 -4.64 -24.87 -15.19
N ILE A 6 -4.24 -25.79 -14.30
CA ILE A 6 -3.12 -25.61 -13.38
C ILE A 6 -1.85 -25.42 -14.21
N PRO A 7 -1.03 -24.37 -13.97
CA PRO A 7 0.22 -24.22 -14.70
C PRO A 7 1.19 -25.35 -14.40
N VAL A 8 1.94 -25.72 -15.43
CA VAL A 8 2.86 -26.88 -15.43
C VAL A 8 3.85 -26.87 -14.27
N ALA A 9 4.28 -25.69 -13.82
CA ALA A 9 5.21 -25.52 -12.70
C ALA A 9 4.72 -26.09 -11.35
N TYR A 10 3.42 -26.39 -11.23
CA TYR A 10 2.81 -26.85 -9.97
C TYR A 10 2.14 -28.23 -10.08
N ILE A 11 2.49 -29.00 -11.12
CA ILE A 11 1.98 -30.35 -11.34
C ILE A 11 3.08 -31.35 -10.92
N PRO A 12 2.77 -32.39 -10.13
CA PRO A 12 3.76 -33.37 -9.66
C PRO A 12 4.47 -34.11 -10.80
N ASN A 13 3.79 -34.34 -11.92
CA ASN A 13 4.34 -34.95 -13.14
C ASN A 13 4.46 -33.91 -14.26
N ALA A 14 5.12 -32.79 -13.97
CA ALA A 14 5.43 -31.82 -15.02
C ALA A 14 6.23 -32.53 -16.13
N PRO A 15 5.90 -32.33 -17.43
CA PRO A 15 6.69 -32.87 -18.53
C PRO A 15 8.15 -32.46 -18.34
N ALA A 16 9.05 -33.38 -18.70
CA ALA A 16 10.48 -33.12 -18.66
C ALA A 16 10.78 -31.77 -19.32
N GLY A 17 11.47 -30.90 -18.58
CA GLY A 17 11.84 -29.57 -19.07
C GLY A 17 12.77 -29.64 -20.29
N VAL A 18 13.14 -28.46 -20.78
CA VAL A 18 14.18 -28.34 -21.84
C VAL A 18 15.45 -29.07 -21.40
N ASN A 19 16.11 -29.76 -22.34
CA ASN A 19 17.35 -30.49 -22.08
C ASN A 19 18.38 -29.56 -21.38
N PRO A 20 18.91 -29.94 -20.21
CA PRO A 20 19.93 -29.16 -19.50
C PRO A 20 21.14 -28.76 -20.36
N ASP A 21 21.55 -29.61 -21.30
CA ASP A 21 22.68 -29.30 -22.19
C ASP A 21 22.38 -28.12 -23.12
N ASP A 22 21.16 -28.06 -23.65
CA ASP A 22 20.71 -26.94 -24.49
C ASP A 22 20.64 -25.63 -23.70
N LEU A 23 20.30 -25.71 -22.41
CA LEU A 23 20.25 -24.56 -21.51
C LEU A 23 21.65 -24.06 -21.15
N ARG A 24 22.60 -24.98 -20.88
CA ARG A 24 24.03 -24.66 -20.66
C ARG A 24 24.64 -23.96 -21.88
N ALA A 25 24.34 -24.45 -23.08
CA ALA A 25 24.86 -23.88 -24.32
C ALA A 25 24.34 -22.46 -24.59
N ARG A 26 23.09 -22.18 -24.18
CA ARG A 26 22.41 -20.91 -24.48
C ARG A 26 22.58 -19.83 -23.39
N ILE A 27 22.68 -20.22 -22.13
CA ILE A 27 22.65 -19.28 -20.99
C ILE A 27 24.00 -19.36 -20.25
N PRO A 28 24.89 -18.36 -20.42
CA PRO A 28 26.17 -18.33 -19.72
C PRO A 28 25.99 -18.42 -18.20
N GLY A 29 26.71 -19.35 -17.55
CA GLY A 29 26.64 -19.59 -16.10
C GLY A 29 25.43 -20.41 -15.62
N TRP A 30 24.58 -20.88 -16.53
CA TRP A 30 23.47 -21.76 -16.17
C TRP A 30 23.99 -23.16 -15.79
N GLY A 31 23.42 -23.73 -14.73
CA GLY A 31 23.74 -25.09 -14.30
C GLY A 31 24.90 -25.23 -13.32
N VAL A 32 25.30 -24.14 -12.64
CA VAL A 32 26.33 -24.17 -11.59
C VAL A 32 25.97 -25.11 -10.42
N ASP A 33 24.68 -25.23 -10.06
CA ASP A 33 24.19 -26.10 -8.98
C ASP A 33 23.53 -27.40 -9.50
N LEU A 34 23.84 -27.82 -10.73
CA LEU A 34 23.27 -29.05 -11.30
C LEU A 34 23.93 -30.32 -10.77
N ASP A 35 25.20 -30.25 -10.40
CA ASP A 35 25.89 -31.43 -9.88
C ASP A 35 25.25 -31.84 -8.55
N PRO A 36 24.68 -33.05 -8.45
CA PRO A 36 24.16 -33.56 -7.19
C PRO A 36 25.23 -33.62 -6.10
N GLU A 37 26.52 -33.79 -6.45
CA GLU A 37 27.63 -33.85 -5.49
C GLU A 37 27.85 -32.52 -4.77
N ASP A 38 27.51 -31.39 -5.41
CA ASP A 38 27.61 -30.06 -4.81
C ASP A 38 26.51 -29.77 -3.78
N ARG A 39 25.48 -30.64 -3.71
CA ARG A 39 24.32 -30.43 -2.83
C ARG A 39 24.55 -31.08 -1.45
N PRO A 40 24.46 -30.33 -0.33
CA PRO A 40 24.58 -30.89 1.03
C PRO A 40 23.54 -31.98 1.38
N ALA A 41 22.48 -32.06 0.57
CA ALA A 41 21.34 -32.94 0.72
C ALA A 41 21.45 -34.28 -0.05
N VAL A 42 22.50 -34.51 -0.85
CA VAL A 42 22.69 -35.78 -1.56
C VAL A 42 23.70 -36.65 -0.78
N PRO A 43 23.40 -37.91 -0.43
CA PRO A 43 22.19 -38.70 -0.73
C PRO A 43 21.10 -38.62 0.35
N LYS A 44 21.17 -37.64 1.28
CA LYS A 44 20.28 -37.52 2.43
C LYS A 44 18.80 -37.41 2.06
N GLU A 45 18.47 -36.82 0.91
CA GLU A 45 17.12 -36.76 0.37
C GLU A 45 16.82 -37.96 -0.52
N ARG A 46 16.11 -38.95 0.02
CA ARG A 46 15.55 -40.06 -0.75
C ARG A 46 14.08 -39.78 -1.06
N PHE A 47 13.76 -39.52 -2.33
CA PHE A 47 12.37 -39.45 -2.78
C PHE A 47 11.77 -40.86 -2.78
N ALA A 48 10.93 -41.16 -1.77
CA ALA A 48 10.31 -42.48 -1.60
C ALA A 48 8.82 -42.35 -1.20
N PRO A 49 7.98 -41.77 -2.08
CA PRO A 49 6.56 -41.51 -1.80
C PRO A 49 5.78 -42.78 -1.44
N GLU A 50 6.16 -43.92 -2.02
CA GLU A 50 5.61 -45.25 -1.72
C GLU A 50 5.85 -45.70 -0.27
N SER A 51 6.91 -45.20 0.37
CA SER A 51 7.31 -45.60 1.73
C SER A 51 6.83 -44.63 2.80
N THR A 52 6.68 -43.35 2.44
CA THR A 52 6.27 -42.28 3.36
C THR A 52 4.78 -41.98 3.29
N GLY A 53 4.08 -42.46 2.25
CA GLY A 53 2.70 -42.07 1.96
C GLY A 53 2.55 -40.62 1.51
N ALA A 54 3.68 -39.94 1.22
CA ALA A 54 3.70 -38.54 0.83
C ALA A 54 3.27 -38.40 -0.64
N HIS A 55 1.97 -38.45 -0.88
CA HIS A 55 1.34 -37.92 -2.08
C HIS A 55 1.09 -36.41 -1.92
N TRP A 56 1.40 -35.63 -2.95
CA TRP A 56 0.92 -34.25 -3.04
C TRP A 56 0.35 -34.05 -4.43
N ASP A 57 -0.91 -33.65 -4.46
CA ASP A 57 -1.56 -33.14 -5.65
C ASP A 57 -1.73 -31.63 -5.50
N PHE A 58 -1.91 -30.95 -6.62
CA PHE A 58 -2.25 -29.53 -6.56
C PHE A 58 -3.62 -29.36 -5.86
N PRO A 59 -3.67 -28.67 -4.71
CA PRO A 59 -4.87 -28.66 -3.89
C PRO A 59 -5.99 -27.86 -4.56
N GLU A 60 -7.23 -28.16 -4.18
CA GLU A 60 -8.40 -27.42 -4.64
C GLU A 60 -8.23 -25.93 -4.31
N ARG A 61 -8.50 -25.09 -5.31
CA ARG A 61 -8.37 -23.64 -5.16
C ARG A 61 -9.62 -23.09 -4.51
N GLN A 62 -9.45 -22.28 -3.48
CA GLN A 62 -10.56 -21.50 -2.97
C GLN A 62 -11.08 -20.53 -4.06
N GLU A 63 -12.37 -20.23 -4.01
CA GLU A 63 -13.02 -19.38 -5.01
C GLU A 63 -12.51 -17.93 -4.95
N GLU A 64 -12.11 -17.40 -6.09
CA GLU A 64 -11.75 -15.99 -6.26
C GLU A 64 -13.01 -15.17 -6.56
N LYS A 65 -13.57 -14.55 -5.51
CA LYS A 65 -14.78 -13.71 -5.63
C LYS A 65 -14.55 -12.37 -6.33
N TRP A 66 -13.30 -11.90 -6.40
CA TRP A 66 -12.90 -10.70 -7.12
C TRP A 66 -11.40 -10.76 -7.44
N PRO A 67 -10.91 -10.00 -8.44
CA PRO A 67 -9.50 -10.00 -8.81
C PRO A 67 -8.62 -9.62 -7.63
N ARG A 68 -7.77 -10.56 -7.18
CA ARG A 68 -6.81 -10.33 -6.09
C ARG A 68 -5.44 -9.95 -6.60
N GLU A 69 -4.77 -9.16 -5.79
CA GLU A 69 -3.39 -8.80 -5.99
C GLU A 69 -2.50 -10.04 -5.84
N ARG A 70 -1.63 -10.25 -6.81
CA ARG A 70 -0.57 -11.24 -6.77
C ARG A 70 0.74 -10.61 -7.20
N SER A 71 1.85 -11.20 -6.74
CA SER A 71 3.16 -10.90 -7.31
C SER A 71 3.14 -11.06 -8.83
N VAL A 72 3.80 -10.16 -9.54
CA VAL A 72 4.00 -10.28 -10.99
C VAL A 72 4.79 -11.55 -11.36
N GLU A 73 5.59 -12.06 -10.43
CA GLU A 73 6.43 -13.26 -10.59
C GLU A 73 5.63 -14.57 -10.47
N HIS A 74 4.44 -14.51 -9.86
CA HIS A 74 3.60 -15.70 -9.64
C HIS A 74 2.54 -15.80 -10.73
N ALA A 75 2.44 -16.91 -11.46
CA ALA A 75 1.50 -17.04 -12.57
C ALA A 75 0.01 -16.89 -12.17
N PHE A 76 -0.35 -17.29 -10.95
CA PHE A 76 -1.70 -17.22 -10.39
C PHE A 76 -1.63 -17.15 -8.85
N LEU A 77 -2.78 -16.97 -8.20
CA LEU A 77 -2.88 -16.94 -6.73
C LEU A 77 -2.65 -18.31 -6.12
N THR A 78 -2.02 -18.35 -4.95
CA THR A 78 -1.93 -19.58 -4.16
C THR A 78 -3.31 -20.21 -3.94
N PRO A 79 -3.42 -21.55 -3.82
CA PRO A 79 -4.70 -22.24 -3.64
C PRO A 79 -5.52 -21.71 -2.47
N VAL A 80 -4.84 -21.27 -1.41
CA VAL A 80 -5.41 -20.55 -0.27
C VAL A 80 -4.75 -19.17 -0.18
N PHE A 81 -5.55 -18.13 -0.04
CA PHE A 81 -5.14 -16.73 0.10
C PHE A 81 -5.99 -15.99 1.13
N GLY A 82 -5.45 -14.94 1.75
CA GLY A 82 -6.16 -14.17 2.77
C GLY A 82 -7.33 -13.37 2.19
N THR A 83 -8.50 -13.42 2.84
CA THR A 83 -9.69 -12.69 2.37
C THR A 83 -10.21 -11.58 3.28
N SER A 84 -9.76 -11.54 4.54
CA SER A 84 -10.32 -10.70 5.61
C SER A 84 -10.22 -9.19 5.39
N CYS A 85 -9.19 -8.73 4.67
CA CYS A 85 -8.93 -7.32 4.45
C CYS A 85 -8.97 -7.01 2.95
N PRO A 86 -10.14 -6.75 2.34
CA PRO A 86 -10.22 -6.29 0.98
C PRO A 86 -9.54 -4.91 0.83
N PRO A 87 -8.78 -4.66 -0.25
CA PRO A 87 -8.27 -3.33 -0.56
C PRO A 87 -9.43 -2.34 -0.68
N LYS A 88 -9.35 -1.21 0.04
CA LYS A 88 -10.36 -0.14 0.07
C LYS A 88 -9.70 1.22 -0.09
N GLY A 89 -10.47 2.23 -0.48
CA GLY A 89 -9.97 3.62 -0.53
C GLY A 89 -8.75 3.83 -1.42
N LEU A 90 -8.02 4.91 -1.14
CA LEU A 90 -6.76 5.26 -1.78
C LEU A 90 -5.66 4.26 -1.41
N SER A 91 -5.63 3.79 -0.16
CA SER A 91 -4.66 2.78 0.28
C SER A 91 -4.72 1.52 -0.60
N GLY A 92 -5.92 1.04 -0.92
CA GLY A 92 -6.15 -0.08 -1.82
C GLY A 92 -5.69 0.17 -3.25
N ILE A 93 -5.85 1.40 -3.77
CA ILE A 93 -5.33 1.79 -5.09
C ILE A 93 -3.80 1.71 -5.11
N VAL A 94 -3.14 2.21 -4.06
CA VAL A 94 -1.68 2.17 -3.93
C VAL A 94 -1.18 0.73 -3.86
N ARG A 95 -1.85 -0.14 -3.09
CA ARG A 95 -1.51 -1.58 -3.04
C ARG A 95 -1.65 -2.24 -4.41
N LYS A 96 -2.78 -2.02 -5.10
CA LYS A 96 -3.00 -2.52 -6.47
C LYS A 96 -1.92 -2.05 -7.44
N TYR A 97 -1.50 -0.80 -7.32
CA TYR A 97 -0.43 -0.26 -8.13
C TYR A 97 0.93 -0.91 -7.84
N ALA A 98 1.27 -1.12 -6.56
CA ALA A 98 2.50 -1.79 -6.15
C ALA A 98 2.61 -3.20 -6.75
N TYR A 99 1.57 -4.02 -6.59
CA TYR A 99 1.50 -5.38 -7.13
C TYR A 99 1.47 -5.44 -8.66
N ARG A 100 0.89 -4.43 -9.33
CA ARG A 100 0.83 -4.40 -10.80
C ARG A 100 2.15 -3.97 -11.45
N ARG A 101 2.89 -3.04 -10.82
CA ARG A 101 4.00 -2.33 -11.48
C ARG A 101 5.39 -2.82 -11.09
N PHE A 102 5.55 -3.36 -9.89
CA PHE A 102 6.85 -3.67 -9.31
C PHE A 102 6.93 -5.12 -8.83
N SER A 103 8.05 -5.78 -9.13
CA SER A 103 8.38 -7.08 -8.56
C SER A 103 8.77 -6.97 -7.09
N GLU A 104 8.61 -8.06 -6.35
CA GLU A 104 8.94 -8.13 -4.92
C GLU A 104 10.43 -7.94 -4.63
N GLY A 105 11.30 -8.16 -5.63
CA GLY A 105 12.73 -7.85 -5.52
C GLY A 105 13.06 -6.34 -5.57
N ARG A 106 12.09 -5.48 -5.89
CA ARG A 106 12.31 -4.03 -5.96
C ARG A 106 11.87 -3.35 -4.68
N ALA A 107 12.76 -2.54 -4.10
CA ALA A 107 12.46 -1.73 -2.91
C ALA A 107 11.19 -0.88 -3.06
N ALA A 108 10.92 -0.36 -4.27
CA ALA A 108 9.73 0.41 -4.57
C ALA A 108 8.40 -0.33 -4.26
N HIS A 109 8.35 -1.66 -4.45
CA HIS A 109 7.17 -2.47 -4.11
C HIS A 109 6.84 -2.34 -2.63
N TRP A 110 7.84 -2.58 -1.77
CA TRP A 110 7.70 -2.56 -0.32
C TRP A 110 7.45 -1.15 0.22
N LEU A 111 8.15 -0.14 -0.31
CA LEU A 111 7.96 1.25 0.11
C LEU A 111 6.55 1.75 -0.20
N LEU A 112 5.96 1.33 -1.32
CA LEU A 112 4.57 1.64 -1.65
C LEU A 112 3.58 0.92 -0.73
N LEU A 113 3.83 -0.34 -0.37
CA LEU A 113 2.97 -1.06 0.57
C LEU A 113 3.01 -0.44 1.97
N LEU A 114 4.19 -0.07 2.47
CA LEU A 114 4.34 0.67 3.73
C LEU A 114 3.63 2.03 3.68
N GLY A 115 3.75 2.74 2.54
CA GLY A 115 3.01 3.97 2.31
C GLY A 115 1.50 3.75 2.34
N ALA A 116 1.02 2.68 1.72
CA ALA A 116 -0.40 2.30 1.73
C ALA A 116 -0.93 1.98 3.13
N ASP A 117 -0.13 1.33 3.99
CA ASP A 117 -0.48 1.09 5.39
C ASP A 117 -0.70 2.41 6.15
N ARG A 118 0.13 3.42 5.88
CA ARG A 118 -0.03 4.76 6.48
C ARG A 118 -1.27 5.48 5.97
N ILE A 119 -1.55 5.38 4.67
CA ILE A 119 -2.76 5.94 4.07
C ILE A 119 -4.00 5.27 4.70
N ASP A 120 -4.03 3.95 4.83
CA ASP A 120 -5.19 3.22 5.38
C ASP A 120 -5.46 3.59 6.84
N ALA A 121 -4.40 3.79 7.64
CA ALA A 121 -4.53 4.27 9.01
C ALA A 121 -5.20 5.67 9.06
N ILE A 122 -4.75 6.60 8.22
CA ILE A 122 -5.33 7.95 8.12
C ILE A 122 -6.80 7.87 7.64
N GLU A 123 -7.08 7.09 6.58
CA GLU A 123 -8.44 6.89 6.06
C GLU A 123 -9.37 6.34 7.14
N SER A 124 -8.90 5.38 7.92
CA SER A 124 -9.68 4.74 8.97
C SER A 124 -9.93 5.70 10.14
N HIS A 125 -8.94 6.49 10.56
CA HIS A 125 -9.14 7.54 11.57
C HIS A 125 -10.11 8.64 11.09
N LEU A 126 -9.99 9.07 9.82
CA LEU A 126 -10.92 10.05 9.25
C LEU A 126 -12.35 9.51 9.20
N THR A 127 -12.50 8.23 8.82
CA THR A 127 -13.80 7.55 8.80
C THR A 127 -14.41 7.44 10.20
N SER A 128 -13.57 7.26 11.23
CA SER A 128 -14.02 7.17 12.62
C SER A 128 -14.78 8.43 13.08
N PHE A 129 -14.32 9.63 12.68
CA PHE A 129 -15.00 10.89 13.04
C PHE A 129 -16.43 11.01 12.51
N VAL A 130 -16.75 10.33 11.41
CA VAL A 130 -18.09 10.33 10.79
C VAL A 130 -18.91 9.11 11.24
N SER A 131 -18.27 8.18 11.96
CA SER A 131 -18.93 6.98 12.45
C SER A 131 -19.78 7.27 13.70
N ARG A 132 -20.68 6.34 14.04
CA ARG A 132 -21.50 6.43 15.27
C ARG A 132 -20.69 6.26 16.56
N ARG A 133 -19.42 5.86 16.47
CA ARG A 133 -18.51 5.62 17.60
C ARG A 133 -17.12 6.16 17.23
N PRO A 134 -16.91 7.48 17.34
CA PRO A 134 -15.61 8.07 17.06
C PRO A 134 -14.56 7.56 18.04
N ASP A 135 -13.33 7.37 17.56
CA ASP A 135 -12.19 6.92 18.33
C ASP A 135 -11.93 7.90 19.48
N ASN A 136 -11.70 7.38 20.69
CA ASN A 136 -11.31 8.19 21.84
C ASN A 136 -9.79 8.09 22.08
N PRO A 137 -9.03 9.15 21.74
CA PRO A 137 -7.57 9.10 21.80
C PRO A 137 -7.01 9.00 23.22
N ILE A 138 -7.79 9.22 24.28
CA ILE A 138 -7.31 9.13 25.66
C ILE A 138 -7.45 7.70 26.21
N THR A 139 -8.55 7.03 25.86
CA THR A 139 -8.86 5.69 26.37
C THR A 139 -8.35 4.58 25.47
N GLU A 140 -8.28 4.80 24.16
CA GLU A 140 -7.99 3.75 23.17
C GLU A 140 -6.50 3.68 22.78
N THR A 141 -5.73 4.76 23.01
CA THR A 141 -4.28 4.78 22.73
C THR A 141 -3.43 4.21 23.86
N GLY A 142 -4.04 3.88 25.00
CA GLY A 142 -3.32 3.41 26.19
C GLY A 142 -2.72 4.51 27.06
N ILE A 143 -2.85 5.80 26.73
CA ILE A 143 -2.34 6.91 27.56
C ILE A 143 -2.86 6.79 29.00
N ARG A 144 -4.13 6.45 29.21
CA ARG A 144 -4.66 6.22 30.57
C ARG A 144 -3.93 5.09 31.30
N SER A 145 -3.57 4.01 30.59
CA SER A 145 -2.85 2.87 31.18
C SER A 145 -1.43 3.23 31.61
N GLU A 146 -0.78 4.18 30.93
CA GLU A 146 0.55 4.67 31.30
C GLU A 146 0.59 5.21 32.73
N PHE A 147 -0.47 5.91 33.14
CA PHE A 147 -0.58 6.49 34.49
C PHE A 147 -1.22 5.53 35.51
N THR A 148 -2.15 4.68 35.08
CA THR A 148 -2.94 3.84 36.01
C THR A 148 -2.31 2.47 36.30
N HIS A 149 -1.52 1.92 35.37
CA HIS A 149 -0.95 0.57 35.46
C HIS A 149 0.58 0.58 35.54
N ALA A 150 1.16 1.63 36.12
CA ALA A 150 2.59 1.80 36.33
C ALA A 150 3.44 1.73 35.03
N GLY A 151 2.87 2.11 33.87
CA GLY A 151 3.54 2.08 32.57
C GLY A 151 4.85 2.88 32.56
N ILE A 152 4.78 4.17 32.90
CA ILE A 152 5.95 5.06 32.99
C ILE A 152 6.97 4.54 34.00
N ARG A 153 6.50 4.12 35.19
CA ARG A 153 7.37 3.61 36.25
C ARG A 153 8.11 2.34 35.83
N SER A 154 7.51 1.50 34.98
CA SER A 154 8.12 0.25 34.50
C SER A 154 9.34 0.46 33.58
N ARG A 155 9.50 1.68 33.04
CA ARG A 155 10.58 2.06 32.11
C ARG A 155 11.75 2.76 32.81
N LEU A 156 11.51 3.30 34.02
CA LEU A 156 12.55 3.94 34.82
C LEU A 156 13.40 2.89 35.54
N GLY A 157 14.72 2.98 35.40
CA GLY A 157 15.68 2.13 36.13
C GLY A 157 15.73 0.66 35.67
N ARG A 158 15.02 0.27 34.60
CA ARG A 158 15.08 -1.07 34.01
C ARG A 158 15.71 -1.02 32.61
N ARG A 159 16.54 -2.00 32.27
CA ARG A 159 17.15 -2.15 30.93
C ARG A 159 16.14 -2.74 29.93
N ARG A 160 15.06 -1.99 29.70
CA ARG A 160 14.05 -2.29 28.68
C ARG A 160 14.58 -1.89 27.31
N VAL A 161 14.51 -2.81 26.35
CA VAL A 161 14.98 -2.59 24.97
C VAL A 161 14.09 -1.59 24.24
N ASP A 162 12.80 -1.55 24.58
CA ASP A 162 11.82 -0.63 24.00
C ASP A 162 12.12 0.83 24.30
N THR A 163 12.70 1.15 25.47
CA THR A 163 13.04 2.53 25.85
C THR A 163 14.03 3.18 24.87
N ALA A 164 14.88 2.40 24.20
CA ALA A 164 15.87 2.92 23.25
C ALA A 164 15.25 3.53 21.99
N HIS A 165 14.02 3.13 21.63
CA HIS A 165 13.33 3.59 20.41
C HIS A 165 12.14 4.50 20.72
N GLN A 166 11.79 4.73 21.98
CA GLN A 166 10.62 5.57 22.32
C GLN A 166 10.74 7.03 21.87
N TRP A 167 11.96 7.53 21.68
CA TRP A 167 12.17 8.90 21.22
C TRP A 167 11.65 9.15 19.80
N MET A 168 11.60 8.11 18.95
CA MET A 168 11.10 8.24 17.57
C MET A 168 9.59 8.07 17.47
N ASP A 169 8.92 7.53 18.49
CA ASP A 169 7.48 7.29 18.48
C ASP A 169 6.66 8.57 18.22
N PRO A 170 6.94 9.73 18.86
CA PRO A 170 6.22 10.97 18.56
C PRO A 170 6.40 11.41 17.10
N VAL A 171 7.57 11.19 16.51
CA VAL A 171 7.84 11.58 15.12
C VAL A 171 7.11 10.65 14.16
N VAL A 172 7.16 9.34 14.39
CA VAL A 172 6.51 8.34 13.53
C VAL A 172 4.99 8.42 13.62
N VAL A 173 4.44 8.72 14.80
CA VAL A 173 3.00 8.80 15.05
C VAL A 173 2.43 10.17 14.70
N ALA A 174 3.03 11.27 15.17
CA ALA A 174 2.51 12.62 14.95
C ALA A 174 2.98 13.23 13.62
N GLY A 175 4.13 12.82 13.09
CA GLY A 175 4.71 13.35 11.86
C GLY A 175 3.74 13.35 10.67
N PRO A 176 3.03 12.25 10.37
CA PRO A 176 2.02 12.22 9.30
C PRO A 176 0.89 13.25 9.49
N TRP A 177 0.42 13.44 10.73
CA TRP A 177 -0.62 14.44 11.03
C TRP A 177 -0.10 15.87 10.85
N ILE A 178 1.11 16.16 11.33
CA ILE A 178 1.75 17.47 11.17
C ILE A 178 1.95 17.79 9.69
N LEU A 179 2.44 16.81 8.91
CA LEU A 179 2.60 16.97 7.45
C LEU A 179 1.26 17.17 6.75
N GLY A 180 0.23 16.42 7.13
CA GLY A 180 -1.12 16.57 6.56
C GLY A 180 -1.74 17.94 6.83
N VAL A 181 -1.64 18.43 8.08
CA VAL A 181 -2.07 19.78 8.45
C VAL A 181 -1.27 20.83 7.69
N GLY A 182 0.05 20.69 7.62
CA GLY A 182 0.93 21.61 6.90
C GLY A 182 0.61 21.70 5.41
N ALA A 183 0.43 20.55 4.74
CA ALA A 183 0.08 20.49 3.33
C ALA A 183 -1.30 21.13 3.05
N THR A 184 -2.28 20.87 3.92
CA THR A 184 -3.63 21.46 3.81
C THR A 184 -3.58 22.99 3.95
N ALA A 185 -2.87 23.49 4.98
CA ALA A 185 -2.70 24.93 5.19
C ALA A 185 -1.98 25.60 4.02
N ALA A 186 -0.91 24.98 3.49
CA ALA A 186 -0.20 25.49 2.32
C ALA A 186 -1.08 25.55 1.08
N GLY A 187 -1.92 24.53 0.85
CA GLY A 187 -2.88 24.50 -0.25
C GLY A 187 -3.93 25.61 -0.16
N ILE A 188 -4.49 25.84 1.04
CA ILE A 188 -5.46 26.92 1.28
C ILE A 188 -4.82 28.29 1.01
N VAL A 189 -3.63 28.54 1.55
CA VAL A 189 -2.90 29.80 1.36
C VAL A 189 -2.51 29.99 -0.12
N GLY A 190 -2.07 28.94 -0.80
CA GLY A 190 -1.76 28.97 -2.23
C GLY A 190 -2.98 29.28 -3.09
N GLY A 191 -4.12 28.63 -2.81
CA GLY A 191 -5.39 28.87 -3.49
C GLY A 191 -5.92 30.29 -3.28
N ALA A 192 -5.89 30.79 -2.05
CA ALA A 192 -6.27 32.17 -1.73
C ALA A 192 -5.37 33.19 -2.45
N ARG A 193 -4.05 32.98 -2.46
CA ARG A 193 -3.11 33.82 -3.21
C ARG A 193 -3.36 33.78 -4.71
N MET A 194 -3.72 32.62 -5.26
CA MET A 194 -4.04 32.46 -6.68
C MET A 194 -5.35 33.17 -7.07
N LEU A 195 -6.37 33.14 -6.20
CA LEU A 195 -7.63 33.87 -6.39
C LEU A 195 -7.43 35.39 -6.32
N VAL A 196 -6.63 35.88 -5.37
CA VAL A 196 -6.25 37.30 -5.27
C VAL A 196 -5.44 37.75 -6.49
N ARG A 197 -4.51 36.90 -6.98
CA ARG A 197 -3.71 37.19 -8.18
C ARG A 197 -4.50 37.17 -9.48
N ARG A 198 -5.62 36.43 -9.55
CA ARG A 198 -6.53 36.38 -10.71
C ARG A 198 -7.64 37.44 -10.65
N GLY A 199 -7.43 38.53 -9.92
CA GLY A 199 -8.39 39.61 -9.66
C GLY A 199 -9.32 39.89 -10.85
N TRP A 200 -10.63 39.72 -10.60
CA TRP A 200 -11.73 39.96 -11.54
C TRP A 200 -12.09 41.46 -11.48
N PRO A 201 -11.74 42.30 -12.48
CA PRO A 201 -11.87 43.75 -12.39
C PRO A 201 -12.97 44.33 -13.29
N HIS A 202 -14.16 43.72 -13.36
CA HIS A 202 -15.17 44.14 -14.36
C HIS A 202 -16.58 44.48 -13.82
N LEU A 203 -16.78 44.74 -12.53
CA LEU A 203 -18.11 45.11 -12.02
C LEU A 203 -18.17 46.39 -11.18
N VAL A 204 -17.25 47.34 -11.40
CA VAL A 204 -17.36 48.69 -10.80
C VAL A 204 -16.94 49.75 -11.81
N ASN A 205 -17.72 49.96 -12.88
CA ASN A 205 -18.04 51.30 -13.41
C ASN A 205 -19.02 51.19 -14.60
N THR A 206 -20.31 51.11 -14.31
CA THR A 206 -21.37 51.47 -15.27
C THR A 206 -22.24 52.52 -14.63
N SER A 207 -21.73 53.74 -14.54
CA SER A 207 -22.54 54.95 -14.43
C SER A 207 -21.68 56.14 -14.82
N VAL A 208 -22.22 57.01 -15.68
CA VAL A 208 -21.68 58.30 -16.15
C VAL A 208 -21.02 58.28 -17.55
N ALA A 209 -21.84 57.91 -18.53
CA ALA A 209 -21.91 58.42 -19.91
C ALA A 209 -23.37 58.13 -20.30
N GLU A 210 -24.25 59.01 -20.75
CA GLU A 210 -24.23 60.24 -21.52
C GLU A 210 -25.46 61.06 -21.12
N ASP A 211 -25.35 62.38 -20.97
CA ASP A 211 -26.44 63.29 -21.34
C ASP A 211 -25.93 64.73 -21.45
N ARG A 212 -25.21 64.99 -22.55
CA ARG A 212 -25.01 66.34 -23.07
C ARG A 212 -25.55 66.37 -24.49
N ALA A 213 -26.83 66.70 -24.67
CA ALA A 213 -27.34 67.42 -25.84
C ALA A 213 -28.86 67.64 -25.74
N CYS A 214 -29.29 68.83 -25.31
CA CYS A 214 -30.35 69.61 -25.99
C CYS A 214 -30.73 70.86 -25.17
N ARG A 215 -30.23 72.02 -25.61
CA ARG A 215 -31.02 73.27 -25.62
C ARG A 215 -31.79 73.27 -26.94
N PRO A 216 -33.06 73.74 -27.01
CA PRO A 216 -33.30 75.19 -27.05
C PRO A 216 -34.61 75.64 -26.39
N ARG A 217 -34.66 76.93 -26.00
CA ARG A 217 -35.89 77.74 -26.03
C ARG A 217 -35.52 79.21 -26.07
N THR A 218 -35.49 79.74 -27.28
CA THR A 218 -35.72 81.16 -27.57
C THR A 218 -37.19 81.47 -27.30
N GLY A 219 -37.45 82.63 -26.69
CA GLY A 219 -38.76 83.25 -26.64
C GLY A 219 -38.95 84.24 -27.80
N ALA A 220 -40.22 84.62 -27.98
CA ALA A 220 -40.82 85.46 -29.02
C ALA A 220 -41.09 84.75 -30.36
#